data_AF-H0A427-F1
#
_entry.id   AF-H0A427-F1
#
_cell.length_a   1.000
_cell.length_b   1.000
_cell.length_c   1.000
_cell.angle_alpha   90.00
_cell.angle_beta   90.00
_cell.angle_gamma   90.00
#
_symmetry.space_group_name_H-M   'P 1'
#
loop_
_entity.id
_entity.type
_entity.pdbx_description
1 polymer ?
#
loop_
_entity_poly.entity_id
_entity_poly.type
_entity_poly.pdbx_seq_one_letter_code
_entity_poly.pdbx_strand_id
1 'polypeptide(L)' 'MPKETDPRISAIAAEATEWRRDIHAHPELAFQEHRTSDLVAKKLESWGIEVTRGIAGTGLVGTLRGGRAAAG' A
#
# COMPACT_ATOMS: atom_id res chain seq x y z
N MET A 1 16.62 0.28 23.20
CA MET A 1 16.53 1.67 22.71
C MET A 1 15.25 1.83 21.92
N PRO A 2 14.43 2.86 22.16
CA PRO A 2 13.44 3.26 21.16
C PRO A 2 14.24 3.63 19.90
N LYS A 3 13.89 3.03 18.75
CA LYS A 3 14.43 3.49 17.48
C LYS A 3 13.74 4.81 17.15
N GLU A 4 14.49 5.88 16.93
CA GLU A 4 13.93 7.10 16.36
C GLU A 4 13.26 6.76 15.04
N THR A 5 12.01 7.18 14.89
CA THR A 5 11.24 7.01 13.66
C THR A 5 11.63 8.08 12.65
N ASP A 6 11.89 7.66 11.41
CA ASP A 6 12.16 8.56 10.29
C ASP A 6 11.03 9.61 10.16
N PRO A 7 11.33 10.93 10.07
CA PRO A 7 10.32 11.97 9.96
C PRO A 7 9.32 11.76 8.81
N ARG A 8 9.75 11.10 7.72
CA ARG A 8 8.89 10.76 6.57
C ARG A 8 7.83 9.72 6.92
N ILE A 9 8.15 8.80 7.84
CA ILE A 9 7.19 7.81 8.35
C ILE A 9 6.22 8.47 9.31
N SER A 10 6.71 9.37 10.18
CA SER A 10 5.85 10.14 11.09
C SER A 10 4.86 11.02 10.30
N ALA A 11 5.28 11.57 9.16
CA ALA A 11 4.43 12.41 8.31
C ALA A 11 3.19 11.67 7.74
N ILE A 12 3.26 10.36 7.53
CA ILE A 12 2.13 9.57 6.99
C ILE A 12 1.26 8.93 8.08
N ALA A 13 1.59 9.09 9.36
CA ALA A 13 0.97 8.34 10.45
C ALA A 13 -0.55 8.57 10.56
N ALA A 14 -1.00 9.81 10.33
CA ALA A 14 -2.42 10.14 10.33
C ALA A 14 -3.17 9.41 9.19
N GLU A 15 -2.64 9.47 7.97
CA GLU A 15 -3.24 8.82 6.81
C GLU A 15 -3.26 7.28 6.96
N ALA A 16 -2.16 6.70 7.44
CA ALA A 16 -2.09 5.26 7.72
C ALA A 16 -3.09 4.82 8.80
N THR A 17 -3.36 5.68 9.78
CA THR A 17 -4.38 5.44 10.81
C THR A 17 -5.78 5.40 10.20
N GLU A 18 -6.07 6.28 9.23
CA GLU A 18 -7.34 6.28 8.49
C GLU A 18 -7.50 5.01 7.67
N TRP A 19 -6.47 4.58 6.94
CA TRP A 19 -6.52 3.30 6.20
C TRP A 19 -6.82 2.12 7.13
N ARG A 20 -6.14 2.06 8.28
CA ARG A 20 -6.36 1.01 9.28
C ARG A 20 -7.79 1.04 9.82
N ARG A 21 -8.34 2.23 10.10
CA ARG A 21 -9.71 2.37 10.60
C ARG A 21 -10.73 1.94 9.54
N ASP A 22 -10.54 2.34 8.29
CA ASP A 22 -11.44 1.95 7.19
C ASP A 22 -11.42 0.43 6.95
N ILE A 23 -10.24 -0.18 6.84
CA ILE A 23 -10.10 -1.63 6.65
C ILE A 23 -10.69 -2.40 7.83
N HIS A 24 -10.49 -1.91 9.06
CA HIS A 24 -11.03 -2.55 10.26
C HIS A 24 -12.55 -2.42 10.39
N ALA A 25 -13.12 -1.29 9.95
CA ALA A 25 -14.58 -1.08 9.94
C ALA A 25 -15.29 -1.91 8.86
N HIS A 26 -14.58 -2.30 7.80
CA HIS A 26 -15.11 -3.03 6.66
C HIS A 26 -14.28 -4.30 6.38
N PRO A 27 -14.33 -5.31 7.28
CA PRO A 27 -13.61 -6.55 7.08
C PRO A 27 -14.22 -7.36 5.93
N GLU A 28 -13.38 -8.11 5.23
CA GLU A 28 -13.78 -9.05 4.17
C GLU A 28 -13.33 -10.47 4.56
N LEU A 29 -14.03 -11.48 4.03
CA LEU A 29 -13.72 -12.88 4.27
C LEU A 29 -12.52 -13.32 3.43
N ALA A 30 -11.91 -14.44 3.84
CA ALA A 30 -10.86 -15.10 3.07
C ALA A 30 -11.31 -15.33 1.62
N PHE A 31 -10.46 -14.92 0.68
CA PHE A 31 -10.67 -15.01 -0.78
C PHE A 31 -11.78 -14.09 -1.34
N GLN A 32 -12.27 -13.13 -0.56
CA GLN A 32 -13.31 -12.17 -0.96
C GLN A 32 -12.90 -10.71 -0.71
N GLU A 33 -11.61 -10.44 -0.56
CA GLU A 33 -11.04 -9.12 -0.24
C GLU A 33 -11.05 -8.14 -1.44
N HIS A 34 -12.18 -8.04 -2.15
CA HIS A 34 -12.31 -7.25 -3.37
C HIS A 34 -12.17 -5.74 -3.10
N ARG A 35 -12.84 -5.22 -2.06
CA ARG A 35 -12.78 -3.81 -1.67
C ARG A 35 -11.39 -3.45 -1.18
N THR A 36 -10.79 -4.32 -0.37
CA THR A 36 -9.44 -4.11 0.17
C THR A 36 -8.40 -4.14 -0.95
N SER A 37 -8.51 -5.08 -1.89
CA SER A 37 -7.66 -5.14 -3.09
C SER A 37 -7.78 -3.87 -3.94
N ASP A 38 -9.02 -3.37 -4.14
CA ASP A 38 -9.28 -2.11 -4.84
C ASP A 38 -8.66 -0.89 -4.13
N LEU A 39 -8.76 -0.83 -2.81
CA LEU A 39 -8.18 0.27 -2.02
C LEU A 39 -6.65 0.30 -2.20
N VAL A 40 -6.00 -0.86 -2.08
CA VAL A 40 -4.54 -0.96 -2.23
C VAL A 40 -4.10 -0.61 -3.65
N ALA A 41 -4.79 -1.14 -4.67
CA ALA A 41 -4.49 -0.82 -6.07
C ALA A 41 -4.58 0.68 -6.35
N LYS A 42 -5.67 1.33 -5.94
CA LYS A 42 -5.87 2.78 -6.11
C LYS A 42 -4.78 3.61 -5.44
N LYS A 43 -4.33 3.21 -4.24
CA LYS A 43 -3.24 3.91 -3.53
C LYS A 43 -1.91 3.76 -4.29
N LEU A 44 -1.54 2.55 -4.69
CA LEU A 44 -0.33 2.30 -5.46
C LEU A 44 -0.34 3.05 -6.79
N GLU A 45 -1.44 2.97 -7.55
CA GLU A 45 -1.63 3.70 -8.81
C GLU A 45 -1.53 5.22 -8.61
N SER A 46 -2.08 5.75 -7.51
CA SER A 46 -1.97 7.20 -7.19
C SER A 46 -0.54 7.67 -6.94
N TRP A 47 0.37 6.76 -6.57
CA TRP A 47 1.79 7.04 -6.40
C TRP A 47 2.60 6.79 -7.68
N GLY A 48 1.93 6.48 -8.80
CA GLY A 48 2.58 6.15 -10.07
C GLY A 48 3.23 4.77 -10.11
N ILE A 49 2.83 3.87 -9.20
CA ILE A 49 3.34 2.49 -9.17
C ILE A 49 2.53 1.65 -10.16
N GLU A 50 3.24 0.88 -10.99
CA GLU A 50 2.63 -0.10 -11.91
C GLU A 50 2.01 -1.25 -11.10
N VAL A 51 0.72 -1.53 -11.30
CA VAL A 51 -0.01 -2.56 -10.56
C VAL A 51 -0.55 -3.65 -11.50
N THR A 52 -0.17 -4.89 -11.23
CA THR A 52 -0.79 -6.09 -11.83
C THR A 52 -1.83 -6.66 -10.87
N ARG A 53 -3.05 -6.87 -11.33
CA ARG A 53 -4.22 -7.28 -10.52
C ARG A 53 -4.75 -8.65 -10.94
N GLY A 54 -5.60 -9.26 -10.11
CA GLY A 54 -6.29 -10.52 -10.41
C GLY A 54 -5.46 -11.78 -10.16
N ILE A 55 -4.38 -11.68 -9.37
CA ILE A 55 -3.52 -12.80 -9.02
C ILE A 55 -4.25 -13.64 -7.97
N ALA A 56 -4.57 -14.90 -8.29
CA ALA A 56 -5.32 -15.80 -7.41
C ALA A 56 -6.64 -15.19 -6.88
N GLY A 57 -7.36 -14.43 -7.72
CA GLY A 57 -8.63 -13.78 -7.37
C GLY A 57 -8.44 -12.33 -6.93
N THR A 58 -8.06 -12.10 -5.67
CA THR A 58 -7.97 -10.75 -5.06
C THR A 58 -6.54 -10.22 -4.95
N GLY A 59 -5.52 -11.03 -5.24
CA GLY A 59 -4.12 -10.64 -5.17
C GLY A 59 -3.71 -9.61 -6.22
N LEU A 60 -2.72 -8.79 -5.85
CA LEU A 60 -2.08 -7.80 -6.70
C LEU A 60 -0.58 -7.73 -6.43
N VAL A 61 0.19 -7.22 -7.40
CA VAL A 61 1.62 -6.93 -7.29
C VAL A 61 1.85 -5.49 -7.76
N GLY A 62 2.45 -4.66 -6.91
CA GLY A 62 2.94 -3.34 -7.26
C GLY A 62 4.44 -3.35 -7.56
N THR A 63 4.84 -2.80 -8.71
CA THR A 63 6.25 -2.76 -9.14
C THR A 63 6.82 -1.35 -9.00
N LEU A 64 7.65 -1.14 -7.97
CA LEU A 64 8.45 0.08 -7.84
C LEU A 64 9.82 -0.13 -8.50
N ARG A 65 10.08 0.60 -9.58
CA ARG A 65 11.37 0.54 -10.28
C ARG A 65 12.31 1.58 -9.66
N GLY A 66 13.35 1.11 -8.96
CA GLY A 66 14.42 1.99 -8.49
C GLY A 66 15.23 2.54 -9.66
N GLY A 67 15.52 3.84 -9.65
CA GLY A 67 16.55 4.39 -10.53
C GLY A 67 17.92 3.95 -10.03
N ARG A 68 18.73 3.33 -10.89
CA ARG A 68 20.18 3.28 -10.66
C ARG A 68 20.63 4.73 -10.74
N ALA A 69 20.91 5.38 -9.61
CA ALA A 69 21.66 6.62 -9.64
C ALA A 69 22.90 6.31 -10.50
N ALA A 70 23.08 7.03 -11.61
CA ALA A 70 24.35 6.98 -12.30
C ALA A 70 25.38 7.41 -11.26
N ALA A 71 26.31 6.51 -10.92
CA ALA A 71 27.52 6.88 -10.24
C ALA A 71 28.22 7.88 -11.18
N GLY A 72 28.13 9.16 -10.83
CA GLY A 72 28.80 10.28 -11.46
C GLY A 72 29.46 11.09 -10.35
#